data_AF-A0A0S0ZIH3-F1
#
_entry.id   AF-A0A0S0ZIH3-F1
#
_cell.length_a   1.000
_cell.length_b   1.000
_cell.length_c   1.000
_cell.angle_alpha   90.00
_cell.angle_beta   90.00
_cell.angle_gamma   90.00
#
_symmetry.space_group_name_H-M   'P 1'
#
loop_
_entity.id
_entity.type
_entity.pdbx_description
1 polymer ?
#
loop_
_entity_poly.entity_id
_entity_poly.type
_entity_poly.pdbx_seq_one_letter_code
_entity_poly.pdbx_strand_id
1 'polypeptide(L)'
;KVYDWFEERLEIQAIADDITSKYVPPHVNIFYCLGGITLTCFLVQVATGFAMTFYYRPTVTEAFASVQYIMTEANFGWLIRSVHRWSASMMVLMMILHVFRVYLTGGFKKPRELTWVTGVVLAVLTASFGVTGYSLPRDQIGYWAVKIVTGVPEA
;
A
#
# COMPACT_ATOMS: atom_id res chain seq x y z
N LYS A 1 -4.63 -39.31 0.57
CA LYS A 1 -4.15 -39.50 1.97
C LYS A 1 -3.84 -38.17 2.66
N VAL A 2 -2.90 -37.35 2.18
CA VAL A 2 -2.66 -36.02 2.79
C VAL A 2 -3.78 -35.03 2.47
N TYR A 3 -4.24 -34.99 1.21
CA TYR A 3 -5.38 -34.17 0.78
C TYR A 3 -6.65 -34.48 1.59
N ASP A 4 -7.06 -35.75 1.62
CA ASP A 4 -8.27 -36.18 2.34
C ASP A 4 -8.26 -35.83 3.83
N TRP A 5 -7.08 -35.83 4.46
CA TRP A 5 -6.92 -35.43 5.86
C TRP A 5 -7.21 -33.93 6.07
N PHE A 6 -6.77 -33.09 5.14
CA PHE A 6 -7.04 -31.64 5.15
C PHE A 6 -8.49 -31.35 4.76
N GLU A 7 -9.03 -32.08 3.79
CA GLU A 7 -10.41 -31.92 3.36
C GLU A 7 -11.40 -32.17 4.50
N GLU A 8 -11.22 -33.26 5.25
CA GLU A 8 -12.06 -33.60 6.41
C GLU A 8 -12.04 -32.52 7.52
N ARG A 9 -10.97 -31.71 7.61
CA ARG A 9 -10.76 -30.76 8.72
C ARG A 9 -10.97 -29.30 8.34
N LEU A 10 -10.66 -28.95 7.10
CA LEU A 10 -10.61 -27.58 6.62
C LEU A 10 -11.59 -27.31 5.47
N GLU A 11 -12.26 -28.33 4.94
CA GLU A 11 -13.24 -28.19 3.83
C GLU A 11 -12.65 -27.44 2.63
N ILE A 12 -11.44 -27.83 2.20
CA ILE A 12 -10.69 -27.13 1.13
C ILE A 12 -11.38 -27.20 -0.23
N GLN A 13 -12.20 -28.23 -0.47
CA GLN A 13 -13.01 -28.35 -1.67
C GLN A 13 -14.04 -27.23 -1.77
N ALA A 14 -14.67 -26.83 -0.65
CA ALA A 14 -15.64 -25.74 -0.66
C ALA A 14 -15.00 -24.41 -1.09
N ILE A 15 -13.74 -24.17 -0.71
CA ILE A 15 -12.96 -23.01 -1.14
C ILE A 15 -12.65 -23.09 -2.65
N ALA A 16 -12.26 -24.27 -3.13
CA ALA A 16 -12.00 -24.48 -4.55
C ALA A 16 -13.25 -24.25 -5.41
N ASP A 17 -14.41 -24.72 -4.95
CA ASP A 17 -15.68 -24.56 -5.65
C ASP A 17 -16.12 -23.08 -5.65
N ASP A 18 -15.96 -22.34 -4.54
CA ASP A 18 -16.25 -20.90 -4.52
C ASP A 18 -15.35 -20.11 -5.48
N ILE A 19 -14.05 -20.41 -5.55
CA ILE A 19 -13.11 -19.73 -6.45
C ILE A 19 -13.43 -20.03 -7.92
N THR A 20 -13.65 -21.31 -8.26
CA THR A 20 -13.85 -21.74 -9.66
C THR A 20 -15.23 -21.35 -10.20
N SER A 21 -16.20 -21.10 -9.33
CA SER A 21 -17.53 -20.65 -9.73
C SER A 21 -17.62 -19.15 -10.10
N LYS A 22 -16.57 -18.35 -9.89
CA LYS A 22 -16.57 -16.92 -10.24
C LYS A 22 -16.30 -16.69 -11.73
N TYR A 23 -17.07 -15.80 -12.35
CA TYR A 23 -16.91 -15.39 -13.74
C TYR A 23 -16.66 -13.89 -13.87
N VAL A 24 -15.96 -13.48 -14.92
CA VAL A 24 -15.67 -12.07 -15.24
C VAL A 24 -16.64 -11.59 -16.32
N PRO A 25 -17.47 -10.56 -16.06
CA PRO A 25 -18.39 -10.03 -17.07
C PRO A 25 -17.68 -9.40 -18.28
N PRO A 26 -18.28 -9.41 -19.50
CA PRO A 26 -17.63 -8.90 -20.71
C PRO A 26 -17.30 -7.39 -20.73
N HIS A 27 -17.98 -6.59 -19.90
CA HIS A 27 -17.74 -5.14 -19.81
C HIS A 27 -16.50 -4.77 -18.97
N VAL A 28 -15.86 -5.76 -18.33
CA VAL A 28 -14.63 -5.56 -17.58
C VAL A 28 -13.48 -5.30 -18.56
N ASN A 29 -12.92 -4.10 -18.50
CA ASN A 29 -11.77 -3.68 -19.30
C ASN A 29 -10.52 -3.47 -18.42
N ILE A 30 -9.41 -3.06 -19.04
CA ILE A 30 -8.11 -2.88 -18.36
C ILE A 30 -8.16 -1.94 -17.13
N PHE A 31 -9.06 -0.96 -17.10
CA PHE A 31 -9.17 -0.02 -15.98
C PHE A 31 -9.72 -0.68 -14.71
N TYR A 32 -10.33 -1.87 -14.80
CA TYR A 32 -10.73 -2.62 -13.62
C TYR A 32 -9.52 -3.14 -12.83
N CYS A 33 -8.36 -3.31 -13.48
CA CYS A 33 -7.11 -3.74 -12.85
C CYS A 33 -6.47 -2.69 -11.93
N LEU A 34 -6.84 -1.40 -12.03
CA LEU A 34 -6.20 -0.31 -11.27
C LEU A 34 -6.23 -0.51 -9.74
N GLY A 35 -7.33 -1.06 -9.21
CA GLY A 35 -7.43 -1.40 -7.79
C GLY A 35 -6.47 -2.53 -7.40
N GLY A 36 -6.35 -3.56 -8.24
CA GLY A 36 -5.40 -4.65 -8.06
C GLY A 36 -3.95 -4.18 -8.13
N ILE A 37 -3.62 -3.28 -9.05
CA ILE A 37 -2.28 -2.66 -9.14
C ILE A 37 -1.97 -1.88 -7.86
N THR A 38 -2.94 -1.14 -7.32
CA THR A 38 -2.78 -0.43 -6.03
C THR A 38 -2.44 -1.40 -4.89
N LEU A 39 -3.12 -2.55 -4.82
CA LEU A 39 -2.82 -3.61 -3.85
C LEU A 39 -1.40 -4.17 -4.05
N THR A 40 -0.99 -4.43 -5.29
CA THR A 40 0.38 -4.89 -5.58
C THR A 40 1.42 -3.88 -5.12
N CYS A 41 1.20 -2.58 -5.34
CA CYS A 41 2.09 -1.54 -4.80
C CYS A 41 2.13 -1.58 -3.27
N PHE A 42 1.01 -1.76 -2.59
CA PHE A 42 0.97 -1.91 -1.14
C PHE A 42 1.77 -3.13 -0.65
N LEU A 43 1.65 -4.29 -1.31
CA LEU A 43 2.45 -5.47 -0.97
C LEU A 43 3.95 -5.22 -1.14
N VAL A 44 4.36 -4.48 -2.17
CA VAL A 44 5.74 -4.01 -2.34
C VAL A 44 6.16 -3.09 -1.18
N GLN A 45 5.29 -2.18 -0.74
CA GLN A 45 5.55 -1.31 0.43
C GLN A 45 5.77 -2.12 1.71
N VAL A 46 4.93 -3.13 1.97
CA VAL A 46 5.07 -4.00 3.15
C VAL A 46 6.40 -4.75 3.10
N ALA A 47 6.73 -5.39 1.97
CA ALA A 47 7.96 -6.16 1.84
C ALA A 47 9.23 -5.28 1.97
N THR A 48 9.29 -4.17 1.24
CA THR A 48 10.45 -3.26 1.25
C THR A 48 10.55 -2.45 2.54
N GLY A 49 9.42 -2.02 3.09
CA GLY A 49 9.34 -1.30 4.36
C GLY A 49 9.82 -2.18 5.51
N PHE A 50 9.33 -3.42 5.58
CA PHE A 50 9.79 -4.41 6.55
C PHE A 50 11.30 -4.68 6.41
N ALA A 51 11.83 -4.82 5.20
CA ALA A 51 13.27 -5.00 5.02
C ALA A 51 14.10 -3.82 5.58
N MET A 52 13.61 -2.58 5.45
CA MET A 52 14.31 -1.40 5.97
C MET A 52 14.26 -1.28 7.50
N THR A 53 13.29 -1.90 8.19
CA THR A 53 13.25 -1.83 9.67
C THR A 53 14.41 -2.54 10.35
N PHE A 54 15.10 -3.47 9.65
CA PHE A 54 16.31 -4.12 10.15
C PHE A 54 17.51 -3.15 10.27
N TYR A 55 17.50 -2.05 9.53
CA TYR A 55 18.64 -1.12 9.44
C TYR A 55 18.31 0.28 9.93
N TYR A 56 17.06 0.73 9.77
CA TYR A 56 16.63 2.08 10.15
C TYR A 56 16.63 2.27 11.67
N ARG A 57 17.19 3.38 12.14
CA ARG A 57 17.21 3.75 13.57
C ARG A 57 16.35 4.98 13.82
N PRO A 58 15.23 4.87 14.55
CA PRO A 58 14.28 5.97 14.76
C PRO A 58 14.73 6.96 15.86
N THR A 59 15.99 7.40 15.84
CA THR A 59 16.52 8.41 16.77
C THR A 59 16.92 9.66 15.99
N VAL A 60 16.73 10.85 16.57
CA VAL A 60 17.01 12.13 15.86
C VAL A 60 18.47 12.22 15.38
N THR A 61 19.39 11.67 16.16
CA THR A 61 20.83 11.68 15.87
C THR A 61 21.25 10.64 14.84
N GLU A 62 20.57 9.49 14.75
CA GLU A 62 20.99 8.38 13.88
C GLU A 62 20.11 8.18 12.65
N ALA A 63 18.91 8.77 12.58
CA ALA A 63 17.94 8.52 11.50
C ALA A 63 18.54 8.76 10.12
N PHE A 64 19.14 9.93 9.89
CA PHE A 64 19.74 10.26 8.60
C PHE A 64 20.94 9.36 8.28
N ALA A 65 21.82 9.12 9.27
CA ALA A 65 22.97 8.24 9.10
C ALA A 65 22.57 6.79 8.80
N SER A 66 21.51 6.27 9.42
CA SER A 66 20.98 4.93 9.15
C SER A 66 20.39 4.82 7.74
N VAL A 67 19.77 5.88 7.23
CA VAL A 67 19.30 5.93 5.83
C VAL A 67 20.49 5.98 4.86
N GLN A 68 21.55 6.71 5.19
CA GLN A 68 22.79 6.70 4.38
C GLN A 68 23.41 5.30 4.36
N TYR A 69 23.48 4.63 5.51
CA TYR A 69 23.95 3.25 5.59
C TYR A 69 23.15 2.29 4.69
N ILE A 70 21.82 2.39 4.69
CA ILE A 70 20.96 1.62 3.77
C ILE A 70 21.32 1.91 2.30
N MET A 71 21.65 3.15 1.97
CA MET A 71 21.94 3.55 0.60
C MET A 71 23.34 3.16 0.13
N THR A 72 24.34 3.09 1.01
CA THR A 72 25.75 2.92 0.62
C THR A 72 26.37 1.58 1.03
N GLU A 73 26.02 1.06 2.21
CA GLU A 73 26.68 -0.10 2.80
C GLU A 73 25.83 -1.38 2.74
N ALA A 74 24.51 -1.25 2.90
CA ALA A 74 23.64 -2.42 2.89
C ALA A 74 23.53 -3.04 1.49
N ASN A 75 23.72 -4.36 1.40
CA ASN A 75 23.57 -5.10 0.14
C ASN A 75 22.19 -4.87 -0.47
N PHE A 76 22.14 -4.33 -1.69
CA PHE A 76 20.91 -3.92 -2.39
C PHE A 76 20.03 -2.90 -1.65
N GLY A 77 20.52 -2.26 -0.58
CA GLY A 77 19.70 -1.33 0.21
C GLY A 77 19.28 -0.09 -0.59
N TRP A 78 20.13 0.41 -1.50
CA TRP A 78 19.77 1.47 -2.44
C TRP A 78 18.57 1.10 -3.32
N LEU A 79 18.50 -0.15 -3.77
CA LEU A 79 17.42 -0.65 -4.60
C LEU A 79 16.15 -0.74 -3.77
N ILE A 80 16.20 -1.37 -2.59
CA ILE A 80 15.05 -1.50 -1.68
C ILE A 80 14.46 -0.14 -1.33
N ARG A 81 15.30 0.83 -0.92
CA ARG A 81 14.83 2.19 -0.59
C ARG A 81 14.26 2.91 -1.81
N SER A 82 14.88 2.76 -2.98
CA SER A 82 14.39 3.41 -4.21
C SER A 82 13.04 2.81 -4.64
N VAL A 83 12.90 1.48 -4.60
CA VAL A 83 11.65 0.77 -4.88
C VAL A 83 10.57 1.21 -3.91
N HIS A 84 10.87 1.28 -2.61
CA HIS A 84 9.92 1.76 -1.60
C HIS A 84 9.40 3.16 -1.93
N ARG A 85 10.31 4.11 -2.19
CA ARG A 85 9.95 5.50 -2.55
C ARG A 85 9.09 5.58 -3.81
N TRP A 86 9.52 4.96 -4.91
CA TRP A 86 8.80 5.03 -6.19
C TRP A 86 7.47 4.29 -6.13
N SER A 87 7.43 3.13 -5.49
CA SER A 87 6.19 2.37 -5.34
C SER A 87 5.17 3.08 -4.45
N ALA A 88 5.58 3.91 -3.48
CA ALA A 88 4.66 4.72 -2.69
C ALA A 88 3.96 5.78 -3.55
N SER A 89 4.72 6.48 -4.41
CA SER A 89 4.13 7.44 -5.36
C SER A 89 3.22 6.75 -6.39
N MET A 90 3.62 5.58 -6.88
CA MET A 90 2.78 4.78 -7.79
C MET A 90 1.51 4.27 -7.11
N MET A 91 1.57 3.88 -5.84
CA MET A 91 0.39 3.46 -5.08
C MET A 91 -0.65 4.59 -5.02
N VAL A 92 -0.23 5.81 -4.70
CA VAL A 92 -1.13 6.98 -4.63
C VAL A 92 -1.69 7.31 -6.03
N LEU A 93 -0.85 7.29 -7.07
CA LEU A 93 -1.31 7.52 -8.44
C LEU A 93 -2.36 6.49 -8.88
N MET A 94 -2.09 5.19 -8.67
CA MET A 94 -3.00 4.11 -9.04
C MET A 94 -4.29 4.15 -8.22
N MET A 95 -4.21 4.53 -6.95
CA MET A 95 -5.38 4.78 -6.11
C MET A 95 -6.26 5.90 -6.68
N ILE A 96 -5.67 7.03 -7.09
CA ILE A 96 -6.41 8.14 -7.71
C ILE A 96 -7.10 7.68 -9.00
N LEU A 97 -6.38 6.97 -9.88
CA LEU A 97 -6.96 6.42 -11.11
C LEU A 97 -8.07 5.39 -10.81
N HIS A 98 -7.90 4.57 -9.77
CA HIS A 98 -8.92 3.62 -9.33
C HIS A 98 -10.18 4.33 -8.83
N VAL A 99 -10.05 5.41 -8.05
CA VAL A 99 -11.17 6.25 -7.61
C VAL A 99 -11.91 6.82 -8.82
N PHE A 100 -11.20 7.38 -9.81
CA PHE A 100 -11.82 7.86 -11.04
C PHE A 100 -12.57 6.76 -11.77
N ARG A 101 -11.97 5.56 -11.92
CA ARG A 101 -12.67 4.43 -12.54
C ARG A 101 -13.97 4.09 -11.81
N VAL A 102 -13.93 3.96 -10.49
CA VAL A 102 -15.13 3.61 -9.69
C VAL A 102 -16.21 4.67 -9.82
N TYR A 103 -15.83 5.95 -9.82
CA TYR A 103 -16.77 7.05 -9.98
C TYR A 103 -17.39 7.09 -11.39
N LEU A 104 -16.57 7.03 -12.43
CA LEU A 104 -17.00 7.11 -13.83
C LEU A 104 -17.84 5.90 -14.26
N THR A 105 -17.62 4.71 -13.68
CA THR A 105 -18.45 3.53 -13.95
C THR A 105 -19.64 3.37 -12.99
N GLY A 106 -19.83 4.30 -12.05
CA GLY A 106 -20.94 4.25 -11.08
C GLY A 106 -20.86 3.09 -10.08
N GLY A 107 -19.67 2.51 -9.87
CA GLY A 107 -19.45 1.34 -9.00
C GLY A 107 -19.68 1.59 -7.51
N PHE A 108 -19.90 2.84 -7.11
CA PHE A 108 -20.20 3.27 -5.74
C PHE A 108 -21.70 3.31 -5.42
N LYS A 109 -22.58 3.19 -6.42
CA LYS A 109 -24.04 3.22 -6.22
C LYS A 109 -24.53 1.97 -5.48
N LYS A 110 -25.78 2.00 -5.01
CA LYS A 110 -26.47 0.86 -4.39
C LYS A 110 -26.25 -0.44 -5.18
N PRO A 111 -25.90 -1.58 -4.54
CA PRO A 111 -25.74 -1.83 -3.09
C PRO A 111 -24.27 -1.75 -2.59
N ARG A 112 -23.42 -0.95 -3.23
CA ARG A 112 -21.95 -0.93 -3.00
C ARG A 112 -21.47 0.30 -2.21
N GLU A 113 -22.36 0.98 -1.51
CA GLU A 113 -22.06 2.22 -0.78
C GLU A 113 -21.01 1.98 0.31
N LEU A 114 -21.10 0.86 1.03
CA LEU A 114 -20.13 0.52 2.07
C LEU A 114 -18.72 0.31 1.49
N THR A 115 -18.61 -0.29 0.30
CA THR A 115 -17.32 -0.45 -0.38
C THR A 115 -16.71 0.91 -0.70
N TRP A 116 -17.52 1.88 -1.13
CA TRP A 116 -17.06 3.25 -1.36
C TRP A 116 -16.57 3.92 -0.08
N VAL A 117 -17.34 3.83 1.02
CA VAL A 117 -16.94 4.39 2.32
C VAL A 117 -15.63 3.77 2.80
N THR A 118 -15.48 2.44 2.72
CA THR A 118 -14.22 1.78 3.05
C THR A 118 -13.06 2.22 2.15
N GLY A 119 -13.32 2.46 0.87
CA GLY A 119 -12.31 3.00 -0.06
C GLY A 119 -11.84 4.40 0.31
N VAL A 120 -12.74 5.27 0.77
CA VAL A 120 -12.39 6.61 1.27
C VAL A 120 -11.52 6.49 2.53
N VAL A 121 -11.87 5.62 3.47
CA VAL A 121 -11.05 5.37 4.67
C VAL A 121 -9.66 4.87 4.28
N LEU A 122 -9.56 3.93 3.34
CA LEU A 122 -8.27 3.43 2.84
C LEU A 122 -7.44 4.52 2.15
N ALA A 123 -8.08 5.46 1.44
CA ALA A 123 -7.39 6.59 0.83
C ALA A 123 -6.82 7.55 1.88
N VAL A 124 -7.57 7.84 2.95
CA VAL A 124 -7.08 8.63 4.09
C VAL A 124 -5.90 7.93 4.76
N LEU A 125 -6.00 6.63 5.05
CA LEU A 125 -4.89 5.86 5.62
C LEU A 125 -3.64 5.87 4.72
N THR A 126 -3.82 5.76 3.41
CA THR A 126 -2.72 5.83 2.43
C THR A 126 -2.05 7.20 2.44
N ALA A 127 -2.82 8.29 2.54
CA ALA A 127 -2.27 9.63 2.69
C ALA A 127 -1.51 9.78 4.02
N SER A 128 -2.05 9.24 5.12
CA SER A 128 -1.38 9.22 6.43
C SER A 128 -0.03 8.48 6.37
N PHE A 129 0.04 7.33 5.71
CA PHE A 129 1.32 6.61 5.50
C PHE A 129 2.34 7.48 4.77
N GLY A 130 1.92 8.21 3.73
CA GLY A 130 2.77 9.14 3.00
C GLY A 130 3.35 10.23 3.92
N VAL A 131 2.49 10.88 4.71
CA VAL A 131 2.91 11.95 5.64
C VAL A 131 3.89 11.42 6.70
N THR A 132 3.56 10.30 7.35
CA THR A 132 4.42 9.74 8.41
C THR A 132 5.76 9.25 7.84
N GLY A 133 5.73 8.55 6.71
CA GLY A 133 6.93 7.99 6.07
C GLY A 133 7.88 9.06 5.52
N TYR A 134 7.35 10.17 5.02
CA TYR A 134 8.14 11.26 4.42
C TYR A 134 9.14 11.90 5.39
N SER A 135 8.82 11.86 6.69
CA SER A 135 9.63 12.49 7.74
C SER A 135 10.74 11.60 8.30
N LEU A 136 10.71 10.30 8.03
CA LEU A 136 11.62 9.31 8.62
C LEU A 136 13.09 9.53 8.27
N PRO A 137 13.48 9.97 7.05
CA PRO A 137 14.88 10.27 6.75
C PRO A 137 15.46 11.42 7.56
N ARG A 138 14.61 12.27 8.17
CA ARG A 138 15.03 13.45 8.97
C ARG A 138 15.95 14.42 8.20
N ASP A 139 15.78 14.50 6.89
CA ASP A 139 16.39 15.56 6.08
C ASP A 139 15.61 16.88 6.23
N GLN A 140 16.15 17.96 5.66
CA GLN A 140 15.51 19.28 5.76
C GLN A 140 14.08 19.27 5.23
N ILE A 141 13.85 18.60 4.10
CA ILE A 141 12.55 18.61 3.43
C ILE A 141 11.52 17.86 4.27
N GLY A 142 11.84 16.66 4.74
CA GLY A 142 10.95 15.86 5.60
C GLY A 142 10.67 16.52 6.95
N TYR A 143 11.67 17.16 7.56
CA TYR A 143 11.51 17.85 8.84
C TYR A 143 10.58 19.07 8.74
N TRP A 144 10.80 19.95 7.76
CA TRP A 144 9.97 21.15 7.60
C TRP A 144 8.55 20.80 7.15
N ALA A 145 8.38 19.79 6.30
CA ALA A 145 7.06 19.31 5.91
C ALA A 145 6.24 18.84 7.13
N VAL A 146 6.85 18.05 8.02
CA VAL A 146 6.17 17.63 9.26
C VAL A 146 5.84 18.81 10.16
N LYS A 147 6.77 19.75 10.34
CA LYS A 147 6.53 20.91 11.21
C LYS A 147 5.34 21.75 10.75
N ILE A 148 5.17 21.92 9.43
CA ILE A 148 4.05 22.66 8.84
C ILE A 148 2.75 21.87 9.02
N VAL A 149 2.71 20.59 8.64
CA VAL A 149 1.46 19.79 8.66
C VAL A 149 0.94 19.57 10.08
N THR A 150 1.82 19.40 11.08
CA THR A 150 1.41 19.22 12.48
C THR A 150 0.91 20.49 13.14
N GLY A 151 1.23 21.68 12.59
CA GLY A 151 0.72 22.96 13.09
C GLY A 151 -0.69 23.30 12.61
N VAL A 152 -1.22 22.61 11.58
CA VAL A 152 -2.53 22.90 10.99
C VAL A 152 -3.70 22.75 11.98
N PRO A 153 -3.77 21.74 12.86
CA PRO A 153 -4.89 21.60 13.79
C PRO A 153 -5.00 22.72 14.84
N GLU A 154 -3.93 23.49 15.05
CA GLU A 154 -3.88 24.62 16.00
C GLU A 154 -4.12 25.99 15.32
N ALA A 155 -4.23 26.02 13.99
CA ALA A 155 -4.44 27.22 13.18
C ALA A 155 -5.94 27.54 13.00
#